data_AF-A0A941S699-F1
#
_entry.id   AF-A0A941S699-F1
#
_cell.length_a   1.000
_cell.length_b   1.000
_cell.length_c   1.000
_cell.angle_alpha   90.00
_cell.angle_beta   90.00
_cell.angle_gamma   90.00
#
_symmetry.space_group_name_H-M   'P 1'
#
loop_
_entity.id
_entity.type
_entity.pdbx_description
1 polymer ?
#
loop_
_entity_poly.entity_id
_entity_poly.type
_entity_poly.pdbx_seq_one_letter_code
_entity_poly.pdbx_strand_id
1 'polypeptide(L)'
;MMRTSSWAWYGLLLLAGAALSVTGQLFPAHLPLFLPWEFHWVEFLATFLTLAWYGRGIQILPQAERPAPWRIACFVLGVLSFYVVLQTRIDYYAQHLFFAHRWAHFVLHHAGAFLIAMGMGGSALYAGMPGFLRPLVTARPLKAVLDVLQHPAIAPMLFVGLLYFWLIPSIHTRVMLDENLYMLMNWTMAINGVMFWSLVLDSRPKPPARLSHLMRALMILLIELPQMVLGAILSLSMTDFYPVYNICGRVVDMTPLNDQHYGGLIIWLPGTLTSFAAMIVVLVTMRLNEEKAERERPA
;
A
#
# COMPACT_ATOMS: atom_id res chain seq x y z
N MET A 1 6.91 10.71 36.72
CA MET A 1 6.53 9.34 37.13
C MET A 1 5.97 8.64 35.89
N MET A 2 6.57 7.67 35.17
CA MET A 2 7.90 7.07 35.09
C MET A 2 8.32 7.22 33.61
N ARG A 3 9.44 7.88 33.31
CA ARG A 3 9.93 8.13 31.94
C ARG A 3 11.07 7.17 31.58
N THR A 4 10.92 5.92 32.00
CA THR A 4 11.93 4.86 31.88
C THR A 4 11.25 3.57 31.46
N SER A 5 11.06 3.41 30.15
CA SER A 5 11.13 2.15 29.37
C SER A 5 10.63 2.37 27.93
N SER A 6 10.96 3.51 27.30
CA SER A 6 10.54 3.74 25.90
C SER A 6 11.39 2.98 24.89
N TRP A 7 12.54 2.44 25.30
CA TRP A 7 13.50 1.78 24.42
C TRP A 7 13.46 0.25 24.48
N ALA A 8 12.97 -0.32 25.60
CA ALA A 8 12.94 -1.78 25.79
C ALA A 8 12.13 -2.49 24.71
N TRP A 9 11.00 -1.90 24.28
CA TRP A 9 10.18 -2.50 23.23
C TRP A 9 10.85 -2.47 21.85
N TYR A 10 11.68 -1.47 21.54
CA TYR A 10 12.48 -1.48 20.30
C TYR A 10 13.50 -2.61 20.35
N GLY A 11 14.14 -2.82 21.51
CA GLY A 11 15.03 -3.97 21.73
C GLY A 11 14.27 -5.30 21.57
N LEU A 12 13.09 -5.43 22.16
CA LEU A 12 12.24 -6.61 21.99
C LEU A 12 11.83 -6.83 20.53
N LEU A 13 11.52 -5.76 19.80
CA LEU A 13 11.17 -5.86 18.38
C LEU A 13 12.36 -6.36 17.54
N LEU A 14 13.57 -5.86 17.81
CA LEU A 14 14.79 -6.33 17.16
C LEU A 14 15.10 -7.79 17.52
N LEU A 15 14.94 -8.17 18.79
CA LEU A 15 15.10 -9.57 19.22
C LEU A 15 14.08 -10.49 18.56
N ALA A 16 12.82 -10.06 18.44
CA ALA A 16 11.78 -10.81 17.74
C ALA A 16 12.09 -10.95 16.25
N GLY A 17 12.52 -9.88 15.58
CA GLY A 17 12.96 -9.92 14.18
C GLY A 17 14.17 -10.84 13.99
N ALA A 18 15.14 -10.81 14.90
CA ALA A 18 16.31 -11.67 14.85
C ALA A 18 15.94 -13.14 15.05
N ALA A 19 15.04 -13.44 15.99
CA ALA A 19 14.51 -14.77 16.18
C ALA A 19 13.80 -15.26 14.92
N LEU A 20 12.91 -14.46 14.32
CA LEU A 20 12.22 -14.80 13.07
C LEU A 20 13.19 -15.04 11.91
N SER A 21 14.20 -14.17 11.75
CA SER A 21 15.25 -14.29 10.75
C SER A 21 16.04 -15.60 10.89
N VAL A 22 16.50 -15.90 12.10
CA VAL A 22 17.25 -17.13 12.39
C VAL A 22 16.36 -18.36 12.18
N THR A 23 15.12 -18.34 12.66
CA THR A 23 14.19 -19.46 12.44
C THR A 23 13.84 -19.67 10.98
N GLY A 24 13.70 -18.60 10.19
CA GLY A 24 13.46 -18.64 8.76
C GLY A 24 14.61 -19.25 7.99
N GLN A 25 15.85 -18.93 8.38
CA GLN A 25 17.05 -19.50 7.77
C GLN A 25 17.26 -20.98 8.13
N LEU A 26 16.97 -21.36 9.39
CA LEU A 26 17.23 -22.72 9.86
C LEU A 26 16.11 -23.71 9.50
N PHE A 27 14.84 -23.26 9.46
CA PHE A 27 13.67 -24.14 9.31
C PHE A 27 12.61 -23.62 8.33
N PRO A 28 12.97 -23.17 7.12
CA PRO A 28 12.04 -22.49 6.20
C PRO A 28 10.80 -23.33 5.86
N ALA A 29 10.97 -24.65 5.68
CA ALA A 29 9.88 -25.55 5.31
C ALA A 29 8.86 -25.81 6.45
N HIS A 30 9.29 -25.67 7.71
CA HIS A 30 8.50 -26.01 8.90
C HIS A 30 7.74 -24.83 9.49
N LEU A 31 7.99 -23.61 9.00
CA LEU A 31 7.28 -22.44 9.46
C LEU A 31 5.81 -22.44 8.98
N PRO A 32 4.84 -22.09 9.84
CA PRO A 32 3.46 -21.86 9.44
C PRO A 32 3.34 -20.87 8.28
N LEU A 33 2.27 -20.98 7.50
CA LEU A 33 2.04 -20.15 6.31
C LEU A 33 2.07 -18.63 6.57
N PHE A 34 1.75 -18.20 7.80
CA PHE A 34 1.70 -16.79 8.20
C PHE A 34 3.02 -16.24 8.76
N LEU A 35 4.03 -17.10 8.97
CA LEU A 35 5.37 -16.64 9.32
C LEU A 35 6.17 -16.32 8.05
N PRO A 36 7.24 -15.52 8.18
CA PRO A 36 8.10 -15.18 7.06
C PRO A 36 8.62 -16.42 6.36
N TRP A 37 8.41 -16.51 5.04
CA TRP A 37 9.03 -17.58 4.23
C TRP A 37 10.49 -17.22 3.98
N GLU A 38 10.74 -15.96 3.64
CA GLU A 38 12.03 -15.29 3.56
C GLU A 38 11.94 -14.01 4.38
N PHE A 39 12.88 -13.83 5.31
CA PHE A 39 12.81 -12.74 6.27
C PHE A 39 13.53 -11.50 5.75
N HIS A 40 12.77 -10.43 5.52
CA HIS A 40 13.33 -9.14 5.16
C HIS A 40 13.16 -8.11 6.30
N TRP A 41 14.26 -7.48 6.72
CA TRP A 41 14.26 -6.58 7.88
C TRP A 41 13.44 -5.31 7.65
N VAL A 42 13.43 -4.78 6.44
CA VAL A 42 12.84 -3.47 6.14
C VAL A 42 11.32 -3.53 6.27
N GLU A 43 10.71 -4.57 5.72
CA GLU A 43 9.29 -4.85 5.70
C GLU A 43 8.80 -5.14 7.12
N PHE A 44 9.55 -5.96 7.87
CA PHE A 44 9.26 -6.24 9.28
C PHE A 44 9.27 -4.94 10.10
N LEU A 45 10.36 -4.18 10.04
CA LEU A 45 10.47 -2.93 10.80
C LEU A 45 9.43 -1.90 10.37
N ALA A 46 9.20 -1.75 9.06
CA ALA A 46 8.20 -0.83 8.54
C ALA A 46 6.80 -1.17 9.06
N THR A 47 6.40 -2.44 9.04
CA THR A 47 5.11 -2.88 9.58
C THR A 47 5.01 -2.60 11.08
N PHE A 48 5.92 -3.15 11.88
CA PHE A 48 5.75 -3.15 13.33
C PHE A 48 6.06 -1.79 13.98
N LEU A 49 7.01 -1.02 13.44
CA LEU A 49 7.23 0.36 13.90
C LEU A 49 6.02 1.25 13.55
N THR A 50 5.46 1.11 12.36
CA THR A 50 4.26 1.86 11.97
C THR A 50 3.09 1.55 12.90
N LEU A 51 2.82 0.27 13.18
CA LEU A 51 1.75 -0.14 14.11
C LEU A 51 2.03 0.33 15.55
N ALA A 52 3.27 0.21 16.03
CA ALA A 52 3.64 0.64 17.37
C ALA A 52 3.51 2.16 17.54
N TRP A 53 3.99 2.95 16.58
CA TRP A 53 3.85 4.40 16.59
C TRP A 53 2.39 4.82 16.45
N TYR A 54 1.61 4.14 15.62
CA TYR A 54 0.18 4.42 15.48
C TYR A 54 -0.59 4.14 16.78
N GLY A 55 -0.39 2.96 17.40
CA GLY A 55 -1.02 2.57 18.65
C GLY A 55 -0.65 3.50 19.81
N ARG A 56 0.65 3.83 19.94
CA ARG A 56 1.11 4.84 20.90
C ARG A 56 0.49 6.21 20.62
N GLY A 57 0.40 6.59 19.36
CA GLY A 57 -0.24 7.82 18.91
C GLY A 57 -1.68 7.96 19.38
N ILE A 58 -2.48 6.91 19.19
CA ILE A 58 -3.87 6.85 19.65
C ILE A 58 -3.97 7.05 21.16
N GLN A 59 -3.05 6.47 21.93
CA GLN A 59 -3.03 6.63 23.39
C GLN A 59 -2.69 8.06 23.82
N ILE A 60 -1.80 8.74 23.08
CA ILE A 60 -1.37 10.12 23.34
C ILE A 60 -2.44 11.14 22.93
N LEU A 61 -3.12 10.93 21.80
CA LEU A 61 -4.08 11.88 21.27
C LEU A 61 -5.27 12.08 22.23
N PRO A 62 -5.76 13.34 22.39
CA PRO A 62 -7.00 13.63 23.10
C PRO A 62 -8.17 12.86 22.48
N GLN A 63 -9.16 12.48 23.28
CA GLN A 63 -10.31 11.68 22.82
C GLN A 63 -11.02 12.29 21.61
N ALA A 64 -11.12 13.62 21.54
CA ALA A 64 -11.73 14.35 20.43
C ALA A 64 -10.93 14.28 19.11
N GLU A 65 -9.62 14.01 19.17
CA GLU A 65 -8.73 13.91 18.00
C GLU A 65 -8.44 12.46 17.58
N ARG A 66 -8.93 11.48 18.35
CA ARG A 66 -8.73 10.06 18.04
C ARG A 66 -9.51 9.68 16.79
N PRO A 67 -8.90 8.93 15.85
CA PRO A 67 -9.64 8.35 14.73
C PRO A 67 -10.78 7.47 15.23
N ALA A 68 -11.90 7.46 14.49
CA ALA A 68 -13.01 6.56 14.76
C ALA A 68 -12.53 5.09 14.74
N PRO A 69 -13.15 4.18 15.52
CA PRO A 69 -12.71 2.77 15.60
C PRO A 69 -12.60 2.06 14.25
N TRP A 70 -13.51 2.34 13.31
CA TRP A 70 -13.45 1.77 11.97
C TRP A 70 -12.23 2.26 11.17
N ARG A 71 -11.78 3.51 11.37
CA ARG A 71 -10.55 4.04 10.76
C ARG A 71 -9.31 3.38 11.35
N ILE A 72 -9.32 3.12 12.66
CA ILE A 72 -8.27 2.34 13.33
C ILE A 72 -8.18 0.95 12.71
N ALA A 73 -9.33 0.27 12.54
CA ALA A 73 -9.39 -1.04 11.90
C ALA A 73 -8.86 -0.99 10.45
N CYS A 74 -9.29 -0.03 9.63
CA CYS A 74 -8.78 0.16 8.27
C CYS A 74 -7.26 0.34 8.26
N PHE A 75 -6.71 1.22 9.12
CA PHE A 75 -5.27 1.46 9.16
C PHE A 75 -4.50 0.19 9.52
N VAL A 76 -4.91 -0.50 10.59
CA VAL A 76 -4.26 -1.72 11.07
C VAL A 76 -4.33 -2.83 10.03
N LEU A 77 -5.52 -3.08 9.47
CA LEU A 77 -5.72 -4.10 8.43
C LEU A 77 -4.92 -3.78 7.17
N GLY A 78 -4.86 -2.50 6.76
CA GLY A 78 -4.06 -2.08 5.61
C GLY A 78 -2.57 -2.35 5.82
N VAL A 79 -2.00 -1.95 6.97
CA VAL A 79 -0.58 -2.20 7.27
C VAL A 79 -0.27 -3.70 7.41
N LEU A 80 -1.14 -4.47 8.06
CA LEU A 80 -0.98 -5.92 8.18
C LEU A 80 -1.11 -6.62 6.83
N SER A 81 -1.95 -6.12 5.92
CA SER A 81 -2.07 -6.69 4.57
C SER A 81 -0.77 -6.59 3.77
N PHE A 82 0.01 -5.52 3.96
CA PHE A 82 1.34 -5.38 3.34
C PHE A 82 2.30 -6.43 3.88
N TYR A 83 2.33 -6.65 5.20
CA TYR A 83 3.13 -7.72 5.80
C TYR A 83 2.74 -9.09 5.24
N VAL A 84 1.44 -9.35 5.13
CA VAL A 84 0.93 -10.61 4.59
C VAL A 84 1.46 -10.88 3.19
N VAL A 85 1.44 -9.89 2.28
CA VAL A 85 1.88 -10.12 0.89
C VAL A 85 3.40 -10.01 0.67
N LEU A 86 4.15 -9.43 1.60
CA LEU A 86 5.61 -9.22 1.45
C LEU A 86 6.47 -10.19 2.27
N GLN A 87 5.97 -10.76 3.36
CA GLN A 87 6.77 -11.63 4.24
C GLN A 87 6.32 -13.08 4.18
N THR A 88 5.01 -13.33 4.07
CA THR A 88 4.47 -14.68 4.17
C THR A 88 4.68 -15.47 2.88
N ARG A 89 4.26 -16.74 2.85
CA ARG A 89 4.34 -17.57 1.64
C ARG A 89 3.58 -17.01 0.44
N ILE A 90 2.71 -16.01 0.62
CA ILE A 90 2.12 -15.29 -0.51
C ILE A 90 3.19 -14.65 -1.40
N ASP A 91 4.26 -14.11 -0.81
CA ASP A 91 5.37 -13.56 -1.59
C ASP A 91 6.06 -14.65 -2.42
N TYR A 92 6.28 -15.84 -1.84
CA TYR A 92 6.76 -16.99 -2.59
C TYR A 92 5.86 -17.35 -3.78
N TYR A 93 4.53 -17.38 -3.60
CA TYR A 93 3.60 -17.60 -4.72
C TYR A 93 3.69 -16.46 -5.75
N ALA A 94 3.86 -15.22 -5.31
CA ALA A 94 4.02 -14.06 -6.17
C ALA A 94 5.31 -14.10 -7.01
N GLN A 95 6.36 -14.79 -6.56
CA GLN A 95 7.57 -14.98 -7.36
C GLN A 95 7.40 -16.08 -8.44
N HIS A 96 6.42 -16.98 -8.29
CA HIS A 96 6.27 -18.17 -9.14
C HIS A 96 4.97 -18.21 -9.97
N LEU A 97 4.03 -17.30 -9.73
CA LEU A 97 2.76 -17.22 -10.45
C LEU A 97 2.44 -15.76 -10.74
N PHE A 98 2.20 -15.44 -12.01
CA PHE A 98 1.87 -14.08 -12.41
C PHE A 98 0.59 -13.58 -11.75
N PHE A 99 -0.46 -14.39 -11.66
CA PHE A 99 -1.70 -13.94 -11.01
C PHE A 99 -1.52 -13.66 -9.51
N ALA A 100 -0.73 -14.49 -8.81
CA ALA A 100 -0.44 -14.27 -7.39
C ALA A 100 0.40 -13.00 -7.21
N HIS A 101 1.33 -12.77 -8.14
CA HIS A 101 2.10 -11.54 -8.21
C HIS A 101 1.21 -10.30 -8.40
N ARG A 102 0.25 -10.38 -9.32
CA ARG A 102 -0.73 -9.31 -9.54
C ARG A 102 -1.65 -9.10 -8.35
N TRP A 103 -2.01 -10.17 -7.63
CA TRP A 103 -2.76 -10.06 -6.38
C TRP A 103 -1.97 -9.35 -5.28
N ALA A 104 -0.70 -9.71 -5.09
CA ALA A 104 0.19 -9.04 -4.13
C ALA A 104 0.31 -7.55 -4.46
N HIS A 105 0.56 -7.21 -5.73
CA HIS A 105 0.60 -5.82 -6.20
C HIS A 105 -0.74 -5.08 -6.09
N PHE A 106 -1.86 -5.78 -6.27
CA PHE A 106 -3.18 -5.21 -6.00
C PHE A 106 -3.33 -4.85 -4.51
N VAL A 107 -2.87 -5.70 -3.58
CA VAL A 107 -2.87 -5.36 -2.15
C VAL A 107 -1.95 -4.16 -1.87
N LEU A 108 -0.72 -4.16 -2.39
CA LEU A 108 0.25 -3.09 -2.15
C LEU A 108 -0.19 -1.73 -2.73
N HIS A 109 -0.75 -1.74 -3.94
CA HIS A 109 -1.04 -0.52 -4.70
C HIS A 109 -2.49 -0.05 -4.58
N HIS A 110 -3.43 -0.96 -4.28
CA HIS A 110 -4.86 -0.71 -4.19
C HIS A 110 -5.40 -1.06 -2.80
N ALA A 111 -5.80 -2.29 -2.55
CA ALA A 111 -6.62 -2.63 -1.38
C ALA A 111 -5.97 -2.24 -0.03
N GLY A 112 -4.72 -2.64 0.20
CA GLY A 112 -4.01 -2.33 1.45
C GLY A 112 -3.71 -0.84 1.57
N ALA A 113 -3.22 -0.21 0.50
CA ALA A 113 -2.95 1.22 0.47
C ALA A 113 -4.21 2.08 0.68
N PHE A 114 -5.34 1.67 0.08
CA PHE A 114 -6.65 2.28 0.24
C PHE A 114 -7.10 2.19 1.70
N LEU A 115 -6.96 1.03 2.34
CA LEU A 115 -7.28 0.84 3.76
C LEU A 115 -6.39 1.72 4.67
N ILE A 116 -5.09 1.81 4.38
CA ILE A 116 -4.16 2.70 5.10
C ILE A 116 -4.64 4.16 4.99
N ALA A 117 -4.98 4.61 3.78
CA ALA A 117 -5.44 5.98 3.53
C ALA A 117 -6.79 6.27 4.20
N MET A 118 -7.76 5.35 4.13
CA MET A 118 -9.04 5.43 4.84
C MET A 118 -8.86 5.52 6.36
N GLY A 119 -7.77 4.98 6.89
CA GLY A 119 -7.45 5.08 8.30
C GLY A 119 -7.11 6.49 8.79
N MET A 120 -6.76 7.43 7.88
CA MET A 120 -6.34 8.80 8.21
C MET A 120 -5.33 8.87 9.36
N GLY A 121 -4.41 7.91 9.43
CA GLY A 121 -3.59 7.67 10.62
C GLY A 121 -2.43 8.64 10.85
N GLY A 122 -2.26 9.66 10.00
CA GLY A 122 -1.10 10.54 10.01
C GLY A 122 -0.89 11.29 11.33
N SER A 123 -1.94 11.81 11.96
CA SER A 123 -1.83 12.52 13.25
C SER A 123 -1.40 11.58 14.38
N ALA A 124 -1.96 10.38 14.44
CA ALA A 124 -1.59 9.36 15.41
C ALA A 124 -0.15 8.90 15.21
N LEU A 125 0.26 8.56 13.97
CA LEU A 125 1.64 8.22 13.66
C LEU A 125 2.62 9.32 14.11
N TYR A 126 2.31 10.58 13.81
CA TYR A 126 3.13 11.73 14.21
C TYR A 126 3.19 11.93 15.73
N ALA A 127 2.08 11.72 16.43
CA ALA A 127 2.02 11.80 17.88
C ALA A 127 2.87 10.69 18.54
N GLY A 128 2.82 9.47 18.02
CA GLY A 128 3.48 8.31 18.61
C GLY A 128 4.92 8.05 18.17
N MET A 129 5.39 8.61 17.05
CA MET A 129 6.78 8.47 16.62
C MET A 129 7.77 9.15 17.58
N PRO A 130 9.03 8.65 17.64
CA PRO A 130 10.10 9.30 18.40
C PRO A 130 10.29 10.78 18.05
N GLY A 131 10.54 11.59 19.08
CA GLY A 131 10.76 13.03 18.92
C GLY A 131 11.91 13.38 17.97
N PHE A 132 12.98 12.57 17.94
CA PHE A 132 14.13 12.79 17.07
C PHE A 132 13.84 12.53 15.59
N LEU A 133 12.77 11.81 15.24
CA LEU A 133 12.33 11.58 13.86
C LEU A 133 11.37 12.67 13.36
N ARG A 134 10.76 13.46 14.25
CA ARG A 134 9.84 14.52 13.86
C ARG A 134 10.47 15.58 12.94
N PRO A 135 11.72 16.02 13.14
CA PRO A 135 12.40 16.91 12.21
C PRO A 135 12.52 16.33 10.79
N LEU A 136 12.73 15.01 10.66
CA LEU A 136 12.85 14.35 9.36
C LEU A 136 11.54 14.40 8.58
N VAL A 137 10.42 14.06 9.23
CA VAL A 137 9.10 14.03 8.58
C VAL A 137 8.50 15.44 8.35
N THR A 138 9.07 16.46 8.98
CA THR A 138 8.64 17.87 8.82
C THR A 138 9.61 18.71 8.00
N ALA A 139 10.72 18.12 7.55
CA ALA A 139 11.77 18.79 6.79
C ALA A 139 11.25 19.36 5.47
N ARG A 140 11.76 20.53 5.07
CA ARG A 140 11.38 21.19 3.81
C ARG A 140 11.64 20.32 2.56
N PRO A 141 12.78 19.60 2.44
CA PRO A 141 13.01 18.73 1.28
C PRO A 141 11.96 17.63 1.16
N LEU A 142 11.59 16.98 2.27
CA LEU A 142 10.58 15.94 2.24
C LEU A 142 9.21 16.51 1.85
N LYS A 143 8.84 17.68 2.38
CA LYS A 143 7.60 18.36 1.97
C LYS A 143 7.60 18.67 0.48
N ALA A 144 8.71 19.18 -0.07
CA ALA A 144 8.85 19.45 -1.50
C ALA A 144 8.70 18.17 -2.34
N VAL A 145 9.29 17.05 -1.92
CA VAL A 145 9.11 15.75 -2.57
C VAL A 145 7.63 15.34 -2.53
N LEU A 146 6.97 15.43 -1.38
CA LEU A 146 5.55 15.12 -1.26
C LEU A 146 4.68 16.05 -2.12
N ASP A 147 5.04 17.33 -2.24
CA ASP A 147 4.32 18.29 -3.07
C ASP A 147 4.40 17.93 -4.57
N VAL A 148 5.56 17.42 -5.02
CA VAL A 148 5.73 16.90 -6.38
C VAL A 148 4.96 15.60 -6.57
N LEU A 149 5.16 14.61 -5.69
CA LEU A 149 4.53 13.29 -5.81
C LEU A 149 3.00 13.36 -5.70
N GLN A 150 2.47 14.30 -4.91
CA GLN A 150 1.03 14.52 -4.75
C GLN A 150 0.49 15.66 -5.63
N HIS A 151 1.23 16.09 -6.65
CA HIS A 151 0.74 17.03 -7.64
C HIS A 151 -0.37 16.36 -8.49
N PRO A 152 -1.49 17.04 -8.79
CA PRO A 152 -2.67 16.43 -9.42
C PRO A 152 -2.41 15.81 -10.80
N ALA A 153 -1.38 16.26 -11.52
CA ALA A 153 -0.97 15.64 -12.79
C ALA A 153 0.07 14.51 -12.60
N ILE A 154 0.94 14.63 -11.59
CA ILE A 154 2.06 13.69 -11.39
C ILE A 154 1.56 12.43 -10.66
N ALA A 155 0.71 12.58 -9.64
CA ALA A 155 0.17 11.46 -8.88
C ALA A 155 -0.53 10.41 -9.76
N PRO A 156 -1.50 10.74 -10.63
CA PRO A 156 -2.14 9.73 -11.49
C PRO A 156 -1.18 9.19 -12.56
N MET A 157 -0.26 10.02 -13.06
CA MET A 157 0.77 9.58 -14.01
C MET A 157 1.71 8.56 -13.38
N LEU A 158 2.16 8.76 -12.15
CA LEU A 158 2.99 7.79 -11.42
C LEU A 158 2.20 6.52 -11.08
N PHE A 159 0.93 6.66 -10.69
CA PHE A 159 0.04 5.54 -10.39
C PHE A 159 -0.10 4.55 -11.55
N VAL A 160 -0.39 5.05 -12.74
CA VAL A 160 -0.48 4.21 -13.95
C VAL A 160 0.91 3.90 -14.50
N GLY A 161 1.81 4.88 -14.51
CA GLY A 161 3.13 4.76 -15.11
C GLY A 161 3.99 3.69 -14.47
N LEU A 162 3.99 3.59 -13.13
CA LEU A 162 4.71 2.51 -12.42
C LEU A 162 4.09 1.15 -12.73
N LEU A 163 2.76 1.04 -12.76
CA LEU A 163 2.09 -0.22 -13.14
C LEU A 163 2.54 -0.70 -14.52
N TYR A 164 2.51 0.19 -15.52
CA TYR A 164 2.95 -0.14 -16.88
C TYR A 164 4.44 -0.46 -16.93
N PHE A 165 5.28 0.37 -16.31
CA PHE A 165 6.73 0.22 -16.31
C PHE A 165 7.16 -1.15 -15.77
N TRP A 166 6.63 -1.56 -14.61
CA TRP A 166 6.94 -2.86 -14.00
C TRP A 166 6.34 -4.06 -14.74
N LEU A 167 5.37 -3.82 -15.62
CA LEU A 167 4.74 -4.84 -16.45
C LEU A 167 5.27 -4.88 -17.89
N ILE A 168 6.25 -4.04 -18.25
CA ILE A 168 6.98 -4.21 -19.52
C ILE A 168 7.68 -5.58 -19.46
N PRO A 169 7.43 -6.51 -20.41
CA PRO A 169 7.92 -7.89 -20.34
C PRO A 169 9.42 -8.05 -20.04
N SER A 170 10.26 -7.24 -20.69
CA SER A 170 11.71 -7.28 -20.50
C SER A 170 12.15 -6.74 -19.14
N ILE A 171 11.44 -5.76 -18.58
CA ILE A 171 11.69 -5.24 -17.23
C ILE A 171 11.21 -6.23 -16.20
N HIS A 172 9.97 -6.72 -16.35
CA HIS A 172 9.36 -7.68 -15.47
C HIS A 172 10.22 -8.95 -15.30
N THR A 173 10.71 -9.49 -16.41
CA THR A 173 11.60 -10.65 -16.40
C THR A 173 12.87 -10.39 -15.59
N ARG A 174 13.49 -9.20 -15.72
CA ARG A 174 14.69 -8.86 -14.95
C ARG A 174 14.40 -8.72 -13.46
N VAL A 175 13.27 -8.10 -13.13
CA VAL A 175 12.85 -7.89 -11.74
C VAL A 175 12.57 -9.23 -11.05
N MET A 176 12.00 -10.20 -11.76
CA MET A 176 11.77 -11.55 -11.22
C MET A 176 13.06 -12.37 -11.02
N LEU A 177 14.19 -11.92 -11.55
CA LEU A 177 15.48 -12.62 -11.45
C LEU A 177 16.48 -11.91 -10.52
N ASP A 178 16.12 -10.75 -9.96
CA ASP A 178 16.99 -9.94 -9.11
C ASP A 178 16.22 -9.48 -7.87
N GLU A 179 16.64 -9.95 -6.69
CA GLU A 179 16.01 -9.67 -5.41
C GLU A 179 15.92 -8.16 -5.10
N ASN A 180 16.99 -7.40 -5.40
CA ASN A 180 17.00 -5.97 -5.10
C ASN A 180 16.02 -5.20 -5.99
N LEU A 181 15.93 -5.57 -7.27
CA LEU A 181 14.95 -5.01 -8.18
C LEU A 181 13.53 -5.42 -7.81
N TYR A 182 13.33 -6.66 -7.35
CA TYR A 182 12.03 -7.14 -6.85
C TYR A 182 11.57 -6.33 -5.64
N MET A 183 12.44 -6.14 -4.64
CA MET A 183 12.18 -5.28 -3.50
C MET A 183 11.88 -3.84 -3.92
N LEU A 184 12.67 -3.27 -4.83
CA LEU A 184 12.46 -1.91 -5.34
C LEU A 184 11.08 -1.77 -6.00
N MET A 185 10.69 -2.74 -6.83
CA MET A 185 9.37 -2.77 -7.45
C MET A 185 8.26 -2.83 -6.39
N ASN A 186 8.38 -3.72 -5.39
CA ASN A 186 7.40 -3.84 -4.32
C ASN A 186 7.24 -2.54 -3.51
N TRP A 187 8.36 -1.94 -3.10
CA TRP A 187 8.37 -0.69 -2.33
C TRP A 187 7.85 0.50 -3.13
N THR A 188 8.24 0.63 -4.40
CA THR A 188 7.73 1.72 -5.25
C THR A 188 6.22 1.60 -5.44
N MET A 189 5.68 0.39 -5.62
CA MET A 189 4.24 0.17 -5.72
C MET A 189 3.52 0.43 -4.39
N ALA A 190 4.05 -0.06 -3.27
CA ALA A 190 3.46 0.17 -1.95
C ALA A 190 3.41 1.66 -1.56
N ILE A 191 4.54 2.37 -1.70
CA ILE A 191 4.64 3.79 -1.36
C ILE A 191 3.75 4.62 -2.29
N ASN A 192 3.80 4.36 -3.59
CA ASN A 192 2.99 5.09 -4.56
C ASN A 192 1.49 4.92 -4.31
N GLY A 193 1.04 3.69 -4.04
CA GLY A 193 -0.34 3.41 -3.66
C GLY A 193 -0.77 4.22 -2.44
N VAL A 194 -0.01 4.15 -1.35
CA VAL A 194 -0.32 4.89 -0.11
C VAL A 194 -0.37 6.39 -0.36
N MET A 195 0.57 6.94 -1.13
CA MET A 195 0.61 8.37 -1.44
C MET A 195 -0.59 8.82 -2.27
N PHE A 196 -0.96 8.06 -3.31
CA PHE A 196 -2.09 8.37 -4.17
C PHE A 196 -3.42 8.28 -3.42
N TRP A 197 -3.68 7.18 -2.72
CA TRP A 197 -4.93 7.01 -1.98
C TRP A 197 -5.06 8.00 -0.82
N SER A 198 -3.96 8.36 -0.15
CA SER A 198 -3.98 9.40 0.89
C SER A 198 -4.33 10.79 0.34
N LEU A 199 -4.02 11.06 -0.94
CA LEU A 199 -4.38 12.30 -1.62
C LEU A 199 -5.86 12.30 -2.06
N VAL A 200 -6.33 11.18 -2.60
CA VAL A 200 -7.69 11.02 -3.15
C VAL A 200 -8.74 10.84 -2.05
N LEU A 201 -8.43 10.14 -0.96
CA LEU A 201 -9.38 9.77 0.10
C LEU A 201 -9.33 10.72 1.31
N ASP A 202 -8.65 11.86 1.21
CA ASP A 202 -8.62 12.86 2.29
C ASP A 202 -10.04 13.40 2.55
N SER A 203 -10.69 13.01 3.66
CA SER A 203 -12.10 13.37 3.85
C SER A 203 -12.34 14.86 4.14
N ARG A 204 -11.29 15.66 4.33
CA ARG A 204 -11.39 17.09 4.66
C ARG A 204 -11.72 17.93 3.42
N PRO A 205 -12.45 19.06 3.59
CA PRO A 205 -12.63 20.02 2.52
C PRO A 205 -11.30 20.73 2.21
N LYS A 206 -11.24 21.37 1.04
CA LYS A 206 -10.11 22.24 0.66
C LYS A 206 -10.44 23.68 1.07
N PRO A 207 -9.59 24.38 1.86
CA PRO A 207 -8.48 23.89 2.69
C PRO A 207 -8.98 23.17 3.97
N PRO A 208 -8.18 22.29 4.63
CA PRO A 208 -6.74 22.07 4.48
C PRO A 208 -6.32 20.99 3.48
N ALA A 209 -7.27 20.26 2.87
CA ALA A 209 -6.90 19.22 1.91
C ALA A 209 -6.29 19.82 0.62
N ARG A 210 -5.38 19.07 -0.02
CA ARG A 210 -4.64 19.53 -1.21
C ARG A 210 -5.55 19.76 -2.43
N LEU A 211 -6.53 18.89 -2.60
CA LEU A 211 -7.41 18.84 -3.79
C LEU A 211 -8.88 19.05 -3.43
N SER A 212 -9.63 19.62 -4.38
CA SER A 212 -11.09 19.65 -4.33
C SER A 212 -11.67 18.26 -4.60
N HIS A 213 -12.92 18.02 -4.18
CA HIS A 213 -13.62 16.76 -4.43
C HIS A 213 -13.71 16.42 -5.91
N LEU A 214 -14.01 17.42 -6.77
CA LEU A 214 -14.01 17.24 -8.22
C LEU A 214 -12.67 16.74 -8.76
N MET A 215 -11.55 17.32 -8.32
CA MET A 215 -10.23 16.92 -8.82
C MET A 215 -9.87 15.49 -8.39
N ARG A 216 -10.29 15.08 -7.18
CA ARG A 216 -10.12 13.69 -6.71
C ARG A 216 -10.93 12.71 -7.56
N ALA A 217 -12.18 13.06 -7.88
CA ALA A 217 -13.04 12.26 -8.76
C ALA A 217 -12.43 12.11 -10.16
N LEU A 218 -11.94 13.22 -10.75
CA LEU A 218 -11.27 13.18 -12.06
C LEU A 218 -10.00 12.31 -12.05
N MET A 219 -9.21 12.36 -10.97
CA MET A 219 -8.03 11.51 -10.84
C MET A 219 -8.36 10.02 -10.80
N ILE A 220 -9.44 9.64 -10.11
CA ILE A 220 -9.92 8.24 -10.10
C ILE A 220 -10.28 7.80 -11.52
N LEU A 221 -11.03 8.60 -12.26
CA LEU A 221 -11.41 8.28 -13.65
C LEU A 221 -10.19 8.17 -14.56
N LEU A 222 -9.18 9.04 -14.36
CA LEU A 222 -7.98 9.08 -15.17
C LEU A 222 -7.10 7.83 -14.99
N ILE A 223 -6.96 7.32 -13.76
CA ILE A 223 -6.16 6.11 -13.51
C ILE A 223 -6.87 4.84 -13.98
N GLU A 224 -8.20 4.83 -13.94
CA GLU A 224 -9.00 3.65 -14.22
C GLU A 224 -8.89 3.20 -15.68
N LEU A 225 -9.01 4.13 -16.63
CA LEU A 225 -9.06 3.78 -18.06
C LEU A 225 -7.80 3.04 -18.54
N PRO A 226 -6.55 3.50 -18.28
CA PRO A 226 -5.36 2.75 -18.64
C PRO A 226 -5.27 1.38 -17.98
N GLN A 227 -5.72 1.25 -16.72
CA GLN A 227 -5.71 -0.03 -16.02
C GLN A 227 -6.66 -1.04 -16.67
N MET A 228 -7.87 -0.61 -17.06
CA MET A 228 -8.81 -1.44 -17.81
C MET A 228 -8.21 -1.90 -19.14
N VAL A 229 -7.54 -1.00 -19.87
CA VAL A 229 -6.87 -1.34 -21.14
C VAL A 229 -5.78 -2.40 -20.92
N LEU A 230 -4.89 -2.19 -19.94
CA LEU A 230 -3.83 -3.16 -19.65
C LEU A 230 -4.39 -4.51 -19.19
N GLY A 231 -5.38 -4.49 -18.31
CA GLY A 231 -6.08 -5.69 -17.85
C GLY A 231 -6.73 -6.45 -19.00
N ALA A 232 -7.40 -5.76 -19.92
CA ALA A 232 -7.99 -6.35 -21.11
C ALA A 232 -6.94 -6.96 -22.05
N ILE A 233 -5.83 -6.26 -22.31
CA ILE A 233 -4.72 -6.78 -23.14
C ILE A 233 -4.21 -8.11 -22.57
N LEU A 234 -3.93 -8.16 -21.26
CA LEU A 234 -3.39 -9.37 -20.64
C LEU A 234 -4.43 -10.49 -20.54
N SER A 235 -5.69 -10.16 -20.27
CA SER A 235 -6.78 -11.14 -20.09
C SER A 235 -7.24 -11.78 -21.40
N LEU A 236 -7.08 -11.08 -22.52
CA LEU A 236 -7.61 -11.51 -23.83
C LEU A 236 -6.51 -11.94 -24.81
N SER A 237 -5.24 -11.77 -24.46
CA SER A 237 -4.11 -12.17 -25.29
C SER A 237 -3.96 -13.69 -25.35
N MET A 238 -3.58 -14.20 -26.52
CA MET A 238 -3.19 -15.60 -26.74
C MET A 238 -1.66 -15.79 -26.71
N THR A 239 -0.92 -14.72 -26.41
CA THR A 239 0.54 -14.72 -26.27
C THR A 239 0.90 -14.58 -24.80
N ASP A 240 1.80 -15.43 -24.32
CA ASP A 240 2.43 -15.31 -23.00
C ASP A 240 3.47 -14.18 -23.02
N PHE A 241 3.16 -13.08 -22.33
CA PHE A 241 4.05 -11.93 -22.16
C PHE A 241 5.07 -12.12 -21.03
N TYR A 242 4.85 -13.09 -20.13
CA TYR A 242 5.66 -13.27 -18.93
C TYR A 242 6.24 -14.70 -18.85
N PRO A 243 7.11 -15.08 -19.82
CA PRO A 243 7.67 -16.43 -19.88
C PRO A 243 8.58 -16.76 -18.69
N VAL A 244 9.00 -15.77 -17.90
CA VAL A 244 9.83 -15.97 -16.69
C VAL A 244 9.23 -16.98 -15.71
N TYR A 245 7.91 -16.96 -15.53
CA TYR A 245 7.22 -17.93 -14.65
C TYR A 245 7.24 -19.35 -15.21
N ASN A 246 7.37 -19.51 -16.53
CA ASN A 246 7.57 -20.82 -17.15
C ASN A 246 9.03 -21.29 -17.01
N ILE A 247 10.00 -20.36 -17.11
CA ILE A 247 11.43 -20.64 -17.02
C ILE A 247 11.83 -21.02 -15.58
N CYS A 248 11.36 -20.27 -14.59
CA CYS A 248 11.65 -20.50 -13.17
C CYS A 248 10.77 -21.61 -12.55
N GLY A 249 9.69 -22.00 -13.25
CA GLY A 249 8.75 -23.02 -12.82
C GLY A 249 7.59 -22.44 -12.00
N ARG A 250 6.38 -22.93 -12.28
CA ARG A 250 5.18 -22.58 -11.52
C ARG A 250 5.01 -23.55 -10.35
N VAL A 251 4.57 -23.01 -9.22
CA VAL A 251 4.29 -23.79 -8.00
C VAL A 251 2.91 -24.43 -7.99
N VAL A 252 2.06 -24.11 -8.97
CA VAL A 252 0.75 -24.71 -9.22
C VAL A 252 0.72 -25.17 -10.67
N ASP A 253 0.13 -26.36 -10.91
CA ASP A 253 -0.05 -26.89 -12.26
C ASP A 253 -1.07 -26.04 -13.04
N MET A 254 -0.55 -25.10 -13.83
CA MET A 254 -1.33 -24.13 -14.57
C MET A 254 -0.61 -23.73 -15.86
N THR A 255 -1.39 -23.58 -16.94
CA THR A 255 -0.85 -23.11 -18.22
C THR A 255 -0.40 -21.65 -18.13
N PRO A 256 0.60 -21.23 -18.93
CA PRO A 256 1.05 -19.84 -18.92
C PRO A 256 -0.05 -18.83 -19.26
N LEU A 257 -0.94 -19.18 -20.18
CA LEU A 257 -2.04 -18.32 -20.58
C LEU A 257 -3.08 -18.16 -19.47
N ASN A 258 -3.45 -19.22 -18.76
CA ASN A 258 -4.41 -19.11 -17.64
C ASN A 258 -3.85 -18.22 -16.52
N ASP A 259 -2.57 -18.38 -16.19
CA ASP A 259 -1.86 -17.55 -15.21
C ASP A 259 -1.91 -16.05 -15.59
N GLN A 260 -1.58 -15.75 -16.86
CA GLN A 260 -1.65 -14.40 -17.38
C GLN A 260 -3.08 -13.84 -17.39
N HIS A 261 -4.06 -14.65 -17.82
CA HIS A 261 -5.46 -14.23 -17.91
C HIS A 261 -6.00 -13.83 -16.54
N TYR A 262 -5.74 -14.63 -15.51
CA TYR A 262 -6.13 -14.30 -14.14
C TYR A 262 -5.41 -13.05 -13.64
N GLY A 263 -4.12 -12.90 -13.94
CA GLY A 263 -3.37 -11.68 -13.60
C GLY A 263 -3.94 -10.42 -14.26
N GLY A 264 -4.34 -10.51 -15.53
CA GLY A 264 -5.03 -9.44 -16.26
C GLY A 264 -6.38 -9.09 -15.64
N LEU A 265 -7.18 -10.10 -15.26
CA LEU A 265 -8.48 -9.90 -14.63
C LEU A 265 -8.36 -9.26 -13.24
N ILE A 266 -7.28 -9.55 -12.51
CA ILE A 266 -7.00 -8.91 -11.21
C ILE A 266 -6.66 -7.42 -11.38
N ILE A 267 -5.92 -7.05 -12.43
CA ILE A 267 -5.65 -5.64 -12.74
C ILE A 267 -6.94 -4.91 -13.07
N TRP A 268 -7.81 -5.56 -13.84
CA TRP A 268 -9.07 -4.98 -14.30
C TRP A 268 -10.11 -4.92 -13.19
N LEU A 269 -10.65 -6.06 -12.76
CA LEU A 269 -11.89 -6.12 -11.97
C LEU A 269 -11.71 -5.58 -10.53
N PRO A 270 -10.81 -6.14 -9.70
CA PRO A 270 -10.49 -5.55 -8.39
C PRO A 270 -10.02 -4.08 -8.45
N GLY A 271 -9.27 -3.70 -9.49
CA GLY A 271 -8.87 -2.33 -9.75
C GLY A 271 -10.09 -1.40 -9.87
N THR A 272 -11.01 -1.73 -10.79
CA THR A 272 -12.26 -1.00 -11.00
C THR A 272 -13.11 -0.92 -9.73
N LEU A 273 -13.22 -2.01 -8.96
CA LEU A 273 -13.97 -2.01 -7.70
C LEU A 273 -13.38 -1.04 -6.67
N THR A 274 -12.05 -0.93 -6.61
CA THR A 274 -11.37 0.01 -5.70
C THR A 274 -11.61 1.45 -6.13
N SER A 275 -11.51 1.75 -7.43
CA SER A 275 -11.84 3.06 -8.00
C SER A 275 -13.30 3.44 -7.76
N PHE A 276 -14.22 2.50 -7.91
CA PHE A 276 -15.64 2.71 -7.64
C PHE A 276 -15.89 3.01 -6.14
N ALA A 277 -15.27 2.24 -5.24
CA ALA A 277 -15.33 2.51 -3.81
C ALA A 277 -14.74 3.89 -3.46
N ALA A 278 -13.63 4.28 -4.10
CA ALA A 278 -13.04 5.61 -3.94
C ALA A 278 -14.01 6.72 -4.35
N MET A 279 -14.69 6.55 -5.48
CA MET A 279 -15.68 7.50 -5.97
C MET A 279 -16.82 7.68 -4.97
N ILE A 280 -17.35 6.59 -4.41
CA ILE A 280 -18.36 6.64 -3.35
C ILE A 280 -17.84 7.45 -2.16
N VAL A 281 -16.61 7.18 -1.69
CA VAL A 281 -16.02 7.92 -0.57
C VAL A 281 -15.90 9.42 -0.90
N VAL A 282 -15.43 9.78 -2.09
CA VAL A 282 -15.33 11.18 -2.52
C VAL A 282 -16.69 11.86 -2.55
N LEU A 283 -17.72 11.22 -3.12
CA LEU A 283 -19.07 11.78 -3.18
C LEU A 283 -19.72 11.92 -1.79
N VAL A 284 -19.58 10.91 -0.94
CA VAL A 284 -20.09 10.96 0.44
C VAL A 284 -19.38 12.04 1.24
N THR A 285 -18.06 12.15 1.14
CA THR A 285 -17.30 13.18 1.86
C THR A 285 -17.57 14.58 1.31
N MET A 286 -17.83 14.73 0.02
CA MET A 286 -18.30 15.99 -0.57
C MET A 286 -19.61 16.43 0.06
N ARG A 287 -20.63 15.55 0.03
CA ARG A 287 -21.93 15.80 0.62
C ARG A 287 -21.86 16.17 2.11
N LEU A 288 -21.13 15.38 2.91
CA LEU A 288 -21.00 15.64 4.35
C LEU A 288 -20.32 16.99 4.65
N ASN A 289 -19.37 17.40 3.81
CA ASN A 289 -18.70 18.70 3.97
C ASN A 289 -19.60 19.87 3.56
N GLU A 290 -20.45 19.69 2.54
CA GLU A 290 -21.46 20.68 2.14
C GLU A 290 -22.53 20.86 3.22
N GLU A 291 -23.11 19.77 3.72
CA GLU A 291 -24.09 19.80 4.81
C GLU A 291 -23.52 20.47 6.08
N LYS A 292 -22.24 20.23 6.39
CA LYS A 292 -21.56 20.90 7.49
C LYS A 292 -21.40 22.39 7.24
N ALA A 293 -20.97 22.79 6.04
CA ALA A 293 -20.79 24.19 5.68
C ALA A 293 -22.13 24.96 5.71
N GLU A 294 -23.24 24.33 5.30
CA GLU A 294 -24.57 24.93 5.39
C GLU A 294 -25.03 25.18 6.83
N ARG A 295 -24.78 24.23 7.74
CA ARG A 295 -25.09 24.39 9.17
C ARG A 295 -24.28 25.49 9.85
N GLU A 296 -23.09 25.77 9.35
CA GLU A 296 -22.17 26.77 9.87
C GLU A 296 -22.36 28.16 9.22
N ARG A 297 -23.22 28.29 8.20
CA ARG A 297 -23.53 29.61 7.60
C ARG A 297 -24.31 30.46 8.59
N PRO A 298 -23.82 31.68 8.93
CA PRO A 298 -24.62 32.63 9.69
C PRO A 298 -25.86 33.03 8.87
N ALA A 299 -26.99 33.15 9.55
CA ALA A 299 -28.28 33.56 8.98
C ALA A 299 -28.25 34.97 8.40
#